data_AF-A0A5C9CRP3-F1
#
_entry.id   AF-A0A5C9CRP3-F1
#
_cell.length_a   1.000
_cell.length_b   1.000
_cell.length_c   1.000
_cell.angle_alpha   90.00
_cell.angle_beta   90.00
_cell.angle_gamma   90.00
#
_symmetry.space_group_name_H-M   'P 1'
#
loop_
_entity.id
_entity.type
_entity.pdbx_description
1 polymer ?
#
loop_
_entity_poly.entity_id
_entity_poly.type
_entity_poly.pdbx_seq_one_letter_code
_entity_poly.pdbx_strand_id
1 'polypeptide(L)'
;MLNKIKVQGYRLHKNLSVDVNQKFNLIVGANESGKSTLIEAITLGLTGRVNGRSVSEELNPHWFNANLVKDFIQKRAKGINAPFHKY
;
A
#
# COMPACT_ATOMS: atom_id res chain seq x y z
N MET A 1 -19.61 7.90 1.58
CA MET A 1 -19.29 7.21 0.30
C MET A 1 -17.80 7.25 0.07
N LEU A 2 -17.23 6.14 -0.42
CA LEU A 2 -15.83 6.07 -0.81
C LEU A 2 -15.69 6.68 -2.21
N ASN A 3 -14.93 7.75 -2.35
CA ASN A 3 -14.80 8.48 -3.63
C ASN A 3 -13.46 8.24 -4.30
N LYS A 4 -12.40 8.05 -3.52
CA LYS A 4 -11.03 7.90 -3.99
C LYS A 4 -10.25 7.01 -3.05
N ILE A 5 -9.42 6.14 -3.61
CA ILE A 5 -8.48 5.29 -2.89
C ILE A 5 -7.08 5.73 -3.28
N LYS A 6 -6.23 6.02 -2.28
CA LYS A 6 -4.81 6.29 -2.47
C LYS A 6 -4.00 5.30 -1.63
N VAL A 7 -3.13 4.54 -2.28
CA VAL A 7 -2.23 3.59 -1.63
C VAL A 7 -0.80 3.97 -2.01
N GLN A 8 0.04 4.19 -1.00
CA GLN A 8 1.44 4.57 -1.20
C GLN A 8 2.37 3.61 -0.47
N GLY A 9 3.33 3.08 -1.19
CA GLY A 9 4.38 2.23 -0.66
C GLY A 9 3.92 0.94 0.01
N TYR A 10 2.76 0.41 -0.36
CA TYR A 10 2.20 -0.81 0.26
C TYR A 10 2.35 -2.03 -0.66
N ARG A 11 3.10 -3.03 -0.22
CA ARG A 11 3.42 -4.26 -0.98
C ARG A 11 3.82 -3.91 -2.42
N LEU A 12 3.20 -4.48 -3.45
CA LEU A 12 3.55 -4.16 -4.85
C LEU A 12 3.11 -2.75 -5.29
N HIS A 13 2.17 -2.11 -4.59
CA HIS A 13 1.65 -0.78 -4.94
C HIS A 13 2.58 0.32 -4.42
N LYS A 14 3.53 0.75 -5.25
CA LYS A 14 4.40 1.89 -4.94
C LYS A 14 3.62 3.21 -4.84
N ASN A 15 2.76 3.47 -5.82
CA ASN A 15 1.86 4.62 -5.86
C ASN A 15 0.64 4.22 -6.69
N LEU A 16 -0.51 4.08 -6.04
CA LEU A 16 -1.78 3.72 -6.66
C LEU A 16 -2.83 4.76 -6.27
N SER A 17 -3.55 5.27 -7.27
CA SER A 17 -4.68 6.16 -7.08
C SER A 17 -5.83 5.67 -7.95
N VAL A 18 -6.97 5.39 -7.33
CA VAL A 18 -8.18 4.90 -8.00
C VAL A 18 -9.35 5.78 -7.62
N ASP A 19 -10.05 6.32 -8.61
CA ASP A 19 -11.33 6.98 -8.40
C ASP A 19 -12.44 5.92 -8.39
N VAL A 20 -13.35 6.02 -7.43
CA VAL A 20 -14.36 5.00 -7.16
C VAL A 20 -15.69 5.42 -7.76
N ASN A 21 -16.23 4.57 -8.62
CA ASN A 21 -17.58 4.72 -9.13
C ASN A 21 -18.59 4.34 -8.04
N GLN A 22 -19.63 5.14 -7.88
CA GLN A 22 -20.61 4.95 -6.81
C GLN A 22 -21.61 3.82 -7.05
N LYS A 23 -21.75 3.38 -8.30
CA LYS A 23 -22.67 2.33 -8.69
C LYS A 23 -21.97 0.98 -8.76
N PHE A 24 -20.88 0.91 -9.52
CA PHE A 24 -20.22 -0.36 -9.80
C PHE A 24 -18.74 -0.17 -10.14
N ASN A 25 -17.88 -1.01 -9.55
CA ASN A 25 -16.45 -1.05 -9.82
C ASN A 25 -16.07 -2.48 -10.19
N LEU A 26 -15.30 -2.66 -11.26
CA LEU A 26 -14.77 -3.94 -11.68
C LEU A 26 -13.24 -3.91 -11.63
N ILE A 27 -12.63 -4.85 -10.92
CA ILE A 27 -11.18 -4.96 -10.78
C ILE A 27 -10.73 -6.21 -11.54
N VAL A 28 -10.04 -6.02 -12.67
CA VAL A 28 -9.55 -7.09 -13.55
C VAL A 28 -8.03 -7.00 -13.68
N GLY A 29 -7.38 -8.15 -13.86
CA GLY A 29 -5.94 -8.27 -14.03
C GLY A 29 -5.48 -9.70 -13.86
N ALA A 30 -4.25 -10.01 -14.29
CA ALA A 30 -3.65 -11.33 -14.15
C ALA A 30 -3.46 -11.74 -12.67
N ASN A 31 -3.11 -13.00 -12.41
CA ASN A 31 -2.65 -13.41 -11.08
C ASN A 31 -1.42 -12.59 -10.66
N GLU A 32 -1.26 -12.42 -9.35
CA GLU A 32 -0.25 -11.54 -8.72
C GLU A 32 -0.23 -10.05 -9.16
N SER A 33 -1.16 -9.58 -10.00
CA SER A 33 -1.22 -8.16 -10.41
C SER A 33 -1.59 -7.18 -9.29
N GLY A 34 -1.93 -7.68 -8.10
CA GLY A 34 -2.22 -6.87 -6.91
C GLY A 34 -3.67 -6.48 -6.69
N LYS A 35 -4.61 -7.21 -7.32
CA LYS A 35 -6.05 -7.07 -7.07
C LYS A 35 -6.42 -7.31 -5.60
N SER A 36 -6.01 -8.46 -5.03
CA SER A 36 -6.25 -8.77 -3.62
C SER A 36 -5.52 -7.80 -2.68
N THR A 37 -4.34 -7.33 -3.09
CA THR A 37 -3.58 -6.31 -2.35
C THR A 37 -4.29 -4.95 -2.30
N LEU A 38 -4.99 -4.56 -3.37
CA LEU A 38 -5.83 -3.37 -3.36
C LEU A 38 -6.98 -3.52 -2.35
N ILE A 39 -7.69 -4.65 -2.37
CA ILE A 39 -8.78 -4.92 -1.41
C ILE A 39 -8.26 -4.95 0.03
N GLU A 40 -7.11 -5.59 0.27
CA GLU A 40 -6.46 -5.60 1.58
C GLU A 40 -6.11 -4.18 2.05
N ALA A 41 -5.56 -3.33 1.17
CA ALA A 41 -5.23 -1.95 1.52
C ALA A 41 -6.48 -1.11 1.86
N ILE A 42 -7.61 -1.34 1.17
CA ILE A 42 -8.90 -0.71 1.49
C ILE A 42 -9.36 -1.16 2.88
N THR A 43 -9.37 -2.47 3.15
CA THR A 43 -9.75 -3.03 4.46
C THR A 43 -8.87 -2.47 5.56
N LEU A 44 -7.55 -2.44 5.36
CA LEU A 44 -6.58 -1.87 6.30
C LEU A 44 -6.89 -0.40 6.59
N GLY A 45 -7.06 0.44 5.57
CA GLY A 45 -7.34 1.86 5.74
C GLY A 45 -8.66 2.15 6.44
N LEU A 46 -9.68 1.29 6.27
CA LEU A 46 -11.00 1.47 6.88
C LEU A 46 -11.11 0.88 8.29
N THR A 47 -10.38 -0.19 8.58
CA THR A 47 -10.60 -0.99 9.80
C THR A 47 -9.40 -1.05 10.73
N GLY A 48 -8.21 -0.66 10.26
CA GLY A 48 -6.98 -0.88 11.01
C GLY A 48 -6.69 -2.37 11.20
N ARG A 49 -7.09 -3.23 10.27
CA ARG A 49 -6.87 -4.67 10.34
C ARG A 49 -6.32 -5.26 9.04
N VAL A 50 -5.48 -6.28 9.19
CA VAL A 50 -4.99 -7.13 8.10
C VAL A 50 -5.23 -8.58 8.51
N ASN A 51 -5.85 -9.39 7.64
CA ASN A 51 -6.17 -10.79 7.90
C ASN A 51 -6.91 -11.03 9.25
N GLY A 52 -7.77 -10.09 9.65
CA GLY A 52 -8.56 -10.15 10.89
C GLY A 52 -7.84 -9.69 12.16
N ARG A 53 -6.53 -9.40 12.08
CA ARG A 53 -5.70 -8.98 13.23
C ARG A 53 -5.42 -7.48 13.19
N SER A 54 -5.13 -6.89 14.35
CA SER A 54 -4.79 -5.46 14.43
C SER A 54 -3.44 -5.20 13.79
N VAL A 55 -3.32 -4.11 13.01
CA VAL A 55 -2.04 -3.72 12.40
C VAL A 55 -0.94 -3.50 13.44
N SER A 56 -1.30 -3.05 14.63
CA SER A 56 -0.37 -2.78 15.73
C SER A 56 0.30 -4.03 16.29
N GLU A 57 -0.32 -5.19 16.09
CA GLU A 57 0.14 -6.48 16.63
C GLU A 57 1.05 -7.22 15.64
N GLU A 58 1.01 -6.87 14.35
CA GLU A 58 1.69 -7.61 13.27
C GLU A 58 2.54 -6.73 12.35
N LEU A 59 3.30 -5.78 12.90
CA LEU A 59 4.15 -4.92 12.07
C LEU A 59 5.12 -5.75 11.22
N ASN A 60 4.95 -5.73 9.89
CA ASN A 60 5.70 -6.59 8.97
C ASN A 60 6.49 -5.76 7.92
N PRO A 61 7.82 -5.92 7.83
CA PRO A 61 8.63 -5.22 6.82
C PRO A 61 8.20 -5.47 5.37
N HIS A 62 7.58 -6.62 5.06
CA HIS A 62 7.10 -6.95 3.72
C HIS A 62 5.83 -6.20 3.32
N TRP A 63 5.25 -5.42 4.22
CA TRP A 63 4.17 -4.48 3.87
C TRP A 63 4.68 -3.26 3.13
N PHE A 64 5.96 -2.94 3.24
CA PHE A 64 6.54 -1.83 2.51
C PHE A 64 6.95 -2.28 1.11
N ASN A 65 6.72 -1.42 0.11
CA ASN A 65 7.11 -1.71 -1.25
C ASN A 65 8.62 -1.96 -1.36
N ALA A 66 8.99 -3.11 -1.89
CA ALA A 66 10.38 -3.56 -1.91
C ALA A 66 11.32 -2.58 -2.63
N ASN A 67 10.85 -1.90 -3.68
CA ASN A 67 11.66 -0.90 -4.37
C ASN A 67 11.89 0.36 -3.52
N LEU A 68 10.89 0.78 -2.74
CA LEU A 68 11.05 1.90 -1.79
C LEU A 68 11.99 1.53 -0.64
N VAL A 69 11.86 0.32 -0.10
CA VAL A 69 12.77 -0.18 0.95
C VAL A 69 14.21 -0.21 0.43
N LYS A 70 14.42 -0.73 -0.79
CA LYS A 70 15.75 -0.77 -1.42
C LYS A 70 16.32 0.63 -1.60
N ASP A 71 15.53 1.57 -2.12
CA ASP A 71 15.95 2.97 -2.30
C ASP A 71 16.29 3.65 -0.95
N PHE A 72 15.46 3.41 0.07
CA PHE A 72 15.70 3.90 1.42
C PHE A 72 17.04 3.39 1.97
N ILE A 73 17.30 2.08 1.91
CA ILE A 73 18.54 1.47 2.40
C ILE A 73 19.75 2.03 1.65
N GLN A 74 19.67 2.16 0.33
CA GLN A 74 20.76 2.68 -0.50
C GLN A 74 21.09 4.15 -0.17
N LYS A 75 20.08 5.00 0.02
CA LYS A 75 20.28 6.40 0.42
C LYS A 75 20.95 6.49 1.79
N ARG A 76 20.48 5.71 2.76
CA ARG A 76 21.05 5.66 4.12
C ARG A 76 22.50 5.19 4.12
N ALA A 77 22.84 4.18 3.31
CA ALA A 77 24.21 3.70 3.17
C ALA A 77 25.17 4.77 2.60
N LYS A 78 24.66 5.71 1.80
CA LYS A 78 25.41 6.85 1.25
C LYS A 78 25.45 8.08 2.15
N GLY A 79 24.89 8.00 3.37
CA GLY A 79 24.73 9.15 4.26
C GLY A 79 23.70 10.19 3.77
N ILE A 80 22.90 9.85 2.75
CA ILE A 80 21.87 10.74 2.20
C ILE A 80 20.63 10.62 3.08
N ASN A 81 20.04 11.76 3.45
CA ASN A 81 18.77 11.76 4.15
C ASN A 81 17.68 11.12 3.28
N ALA A 82 16.93 10.17 3.84
CA ALA A 82 15.87 9.44 3.14
C ALA A 82 14.52 9.71 3.85
N PRO A 83 13.98 10.94 3.73
CA PRO A 83 12.74 11.28 4.40
C PRO A 83 11.57 10.50 3.81
N PHE A 84 10.64 10.08 4.67
CA PHE A 84 9.30 9.73 4.24
C PHE A 84 8.68 10.99 3.60
N HIS A 85 8.28 10.90 2.33
CA HIS A 85 7.49 11.97 1.71
C HIS A 85 6.16 12.06 2.47
N LYS A 86 5.93 13.18 3.17
CA LYS A 86 4.60 13.54 3.63
C LYS A 86 3.81 14.07 2.44
N TYR A 87 2.55 13.61 2.37
CA TYR A 87 1.53 14.02 1.41
C TYR A 87 1.46 15.52 1.17
#